data_AF-A0A2I0JT95-F1
#
_entry.id   AF-A0A2I0JT95-F1
#
_cell.length_a   1.000
_cell.length_b   1.000
_cell.length_c   1.000
_cell.angle_alpha   90.00
_cell.angle_beta   90.00
_cell.angle_gamma   90.00
#
_symmetry.space_group_name_H-M   'P 1'
#
loop_
_entity.id
_entity.type
_entity.pdbx_description
1 polymer ?
#
loop_
_entity_poly.entity_id
_entity_poly.type
_entity_poly.pdbx_seq_one_letter_code
_entity_poly.pdbx_strand_id
1 'polypeptide(L)'
;MGVARALVVGLLRILMILILGSWVSLWLLKPTDLWTRKWRRAEDHVRTAILGYYGLNFAVYTFPIIALAIIGLVYLNFKSIEMRRRRSRSAVTALFNPLVVSSLLGVVSAAEILAICLFILFLVWTFYARIYKDLKNLMPIKSLALNTWQLKYLRVATRFGLLAEACLALLLFPVLRVMPLFRVIGIQFESSIRYHIWLGTALIFFATFHGASTLFVWAISHHIQDEIRKWQKTGRIYLAGEVALMTGLIIWVTSLPMIRRKRFEIFYYAHHLYMVFLLLFLFHGGDRHFYTVFPGIFLFGLDKILRIIQSRPKTCILSATIFSSRAMELTIPKDPRLKYAPTSIVFVKIPRISKLQWHPFSITSSSAADEEMITIIAKCEGKWTNDLYRMIHEELASDAGQTNCPPVYIEGPYGPPSINFLRYDSILLIAGGIGVTPFLSIIQEIGSSQSSGNFRFPERVQLIYVMKKSQDICLLRSISHLLWKQTGEKHHLKLKVYVTQEEQSDATSRTIFQDGSAILAILLRWRRLKKEIPPSPPKKAGNRNLYETDPRGTGADDLEEHEIYFGGRPNFRDILSKFPGESGGSDVVVLVCGPESMKESVARACREIHPASSARTRPKFTFHSLNFAL
;
A
#
# COMPACT_ATOMS: atom_id res chain seq x y z
N MET A 1 0.97 -9.26 34.16
CA MET A 1 1.46 -8.34 33.10
C MET A 1 0.56 -8.25 31.86
N GLY A 2 0.01 -9.35 31.33
CA GLY A 2 -0.85 -9.30 30.12
C GLY A 2 -2.15 -8.51 30.26
N VAL A 3 -2.88 -8.65 31.38
CA VAL A 3 -4.17 -7.95 31.60
C VAL A 3 -4.00 -6.43 31.64
N ALA A 4 -3.02 -5.92 32.40
CA ALA A 4 -2.73 -4.48 32.45
C ALA A 4 -2.38 -3.90 31.08
N ARG A 5 -1.61 -4.63 30.26
CA ARG A 5 -1.28 -4.20 28.88
C ARG A 5 -2.51 -4.21 27.97
N ALA A 6 -3.34 -5.26 28.04
CA ALA A 6 -4.58 -5.32 27.29
C ALA A 6 -5.55 -4.17 27.66
N LEU A 7 -5.63 -3.81 28.94
CA LEU A 7 -6.37 -2.65 29.43
C LEU A 7 -5.82 -1.35 28.85
N VAL A 8 -4.49 -1.12 28.90
CA VAL A 8 -3.85 0.07 28.31
C VAL A 8 -4.12 0.17 26.81
N VAL A 9 -3.96 -0.93 26.06
CA VAL A 9 -4.25 -0.96 24.61
C VAL A 9 -5.73 -0.66 24.34
N GLY A 10 -6.64 -1.15 25.18
CA GLY A 10 -8.07 -0.85 25.11
C GLY A 10 -8.37 0.64 25.35
N LEU A 11 -7.79 1.21 26.42
CA LEU A 11 -7.93 2.62 26.77
C LEU A 11 -7.38 3.54 25.67
N LEU A 12 -6.18 3.27 25.16
CA LEU A 12 -5.58 4.03 24.06
C LEU A 12 -6.48 3.99 22.80
N ARG A 13 -7.09 2.83 22.51
CA ARG A 13 -8.02 2.70 21.38
C ARG A 13 -9.28 3.54 21.56
N ILE A 14 -9.90 3.51 22.74
CA ILE A 14 -11.08 4.32 23.05
C ILE A 14 -10.73 5.80 22.96
N LEU A 15 -9.61 6.22 23.55
CA LEU A 15 -9.14 7.61 23.50
C LEU A 15 -8.95 8.11 22.07
N MET A 16 -8.31 7.32 21.19
CA MET A 16 -8.17 7.68 19.78
C MET A 16 -9.52 7.81 19.07
N ILE A 17 -10.48 6.91 19.33
CA ILE A 17 -11.82 6.98 18.74
C ILE A 17 -12.54 8.25 19.20
N LEU A 18 -12.45 8.62 20.48
CA LEU A 18 -13.06 9.82 21.02
C LEU A 18 -12.45 11.10 20.43
N ILE A 19 -11.11 11.17 20.31
CA ILE A 19 -10.42 12.33 19.73
C ILE A 19 -10.78 12.46 18.24
N LEU A 20 -10.75 11.37 17.48
CA LEU A 20 -11.10 11.38 16.06
C LEU A 20 -12.57 11.73 15.86
N GLY A 21 -13.48 11.12 16.62
CA GLY A 21 -14.91 11.41 16.57
C GLY A 21 -15.21 12.87 16.90
N SER A 22 -14.53 13.42 17.92
CA SER A 22 -14.62 14.84 18.26
C SER A 22 -14.15 15.71 17.10
N TRP A 23 -12.97 15.43 16.51
CA TRP A 23 -12.44 16.19 15.38
C TRP A 23 -13.35 16.13 14.15
N VAL A 24 -13.88 14.96 13.79
CA VAL A 24 -14.85 14.78 12.69
C VAL A 24 -16.15 15.55 12.96
N SER A 25 -16.64 15.55 14.20
CA SER A 25 -17.84 16.31 14.57
C SER A 25 -17.67 17.81 14.32
N LEU A 26 -16.46 18.37 14.50
CA LEU A 26 -16.16 19.77 14.20
C LEU A 26 -16.40 20.07 12.70
N TRP A 27 -15.94 19.19 11.82
CA TRP A 27 -16.14 19.33 10.38
C TRP A 27 -17.62 19.24 9.99
N LEU A 28 -18.39 18.33 10.59
CA LEU A 28 -19.82 18.19 10.35
C LEU A 28 -20.62 19.41 10.84
N LEU A 29 -20.21 20.01 11.96
CA LEU A 29 -20.85 21.18 12.55
C LEU A 29 -20.42 22.49 11.87
N LYS A 30 -19.21 22.57 11.31
CA LYS A 30 -18.63 23.78 10.68
C LYS A 30 -19.60 24.52 9.73
N PRO A 31 -20.43 23.86 8.90
CA PRO A 31 -21.39 24.52 8.02
C PRO A 31 -22.59 25.19 8.73
N THR A 32 -22.86 24.84 9.98
CA THR A 32 -24.09 25.20 10.71
C THR A 32 -24.04 26.58 11.40
N ASP A 33 -25.20 27.16 11.67
CA ASP A 33 -25.32 28.41 12.45
C ASP A 33 -24.94 28.23 13.91
N LEU A 34 -25.11 27.03 14.46
CA LEU A 34 -24.67 26.69 15.81
C LEU A 34 -23.16 26.87 15.93
N TRP A 35 -22.41 26.28 14.99
CA TRP A 35 -20.95 26.45 14.94
C TRP A 35 -20.57 27.91 14.77
N THR A 36 -21.17 28.60 13.80
CA THR A 36 -20.82 29.99 13.51
C THR A 36 -20.98 30.91 14.74
N ARG A 37 -22.05 30.74 15.52
CA ARG A 37 -22.30 31.50 16.75
C ARG A 37 -21.35 31.12 17.89
N LYS A 38 -21.18 29.82 18.16
CA LYS A 38 -20.28 29.34 19.22
C LYS A 38 -18.82 29.69 18.94
N TRP A 39 -18.40 29.55 17.68
CA TRP A 39 -17.04 29.86 17.24
C TRP A 39 -16.71 31.34 17.39
N ARG A 40 -17.63 32.23 16.98
CA ARG A 40 -17.46 33.69 17.19
C ARG A 40 -17.31 34.02 18.66
N ARG A 41 -18.15 33.46 19.53
CA ARG A 41 -18.02 33.64 20.98
C ARG A 41 -16.67 33.17 21.49
N ALA A 42 -16.18 32.02 21.02
CA ALA A 42 -14.86 31.51 21.41
C ALA A 42 -13.73 32.44 20.93
N GLU A 43 -13.78 32.94 19.69
CA GLU A 43 -12.84 33.94 19.16
C GLU A 43 -12.83 35.21 20.03
N ASP A 44 -14.00 35.69 20.44
CA ASP A 44 -14.12 36.89 21.30
C ASP A 44 -13.46 36.68 22.69
N HIS A 45 -13.62 35.49 23.29
CA HIS A 45 -13.03 35.18 24.60
C HIS A 45 -11.51 35.08 24.57
N VAL A 46 -10.93 34.57 23.48
CA VAL A 46 -9.48 34.38 23.37
C VAL A 46 -8.76 35.60 22.78
N ARG A 47 -9.48 36.67 22.41
CA ARG A 47 -8.90 37.84 21.73
C ARG A 47 -7.78 38.50 22.52
N THR A 48 -7.84 38.44 23.85
CA THR A 48 -6.85 39.00 24.78
C THR A 48 -5.79 37.99 25.23
N ALA A 49 -5.93 36.71 24.87
CA ALA A 49 -4.95 35.68 25.22
C ALA A 49 -3.70 35.79 24.34
N ILE A 50 -2.54 35.37 24.87
CA ILE A 50 -1.22 35.45 24.21
C ILE A 50 -1.23 34.82 22.81
N LEU A 51 -1.88 33.67 22.66
CA LEU A 51 -1.96 32.97 21.36
C LEU A 51 -3.15 33.44 20.50
N GLY A 52 -4.10 34.16 21.08
CA GLY A 52 -5.21 34.79 20.38
C GLY A 52 -6.03 33.86 19.47
N TYR A 53 -6.51 34.43 18.36
CA TYR A 53 -7.21 33.74 17.28
C TYR A 53 -6.41 32.58 16.69
N TYR A 54 -5.09 32.75 16.51
CA TYR A 54 -4.23 31.73 15.91
C TYR A 54 -4.08 30.50 16.82
N GLY A 55 -3.96 30.71 18.13
CA GLY A 55 -3.92 29.65 19.13
C GLY A 55 -5.18 28.81 19.16
N LEU A 56 -6.35 29.45 19.09
CA LEU A 56 -7.63 28.75 19.05
C LEU A 56 -7.75 27.86 17.80
N ASN A 57 -7.39 28.37 16.62
CA ASN A 57 -7.43 27.59 15.38
C ASN A 57 -6.45 26.40 15.43
N PHE A 58 -5.23 26.62 15.94
CA PHE A 58 -4.25 25.55 16.11
C PHE A 58 -4.76 24.47 17.09
N ALA A 59 -5.28 24.87 18.25
CA ALA A 59 -5.78 23.96 19.28
C ALA A 59 -6.97 23.11 18.79
N VAL A 60 -7.82 23.66 17.93
CA VAL A 60 -9.04 22.97 17.48
C VAL A 60 -8.78 22.09 16.25
N TYR A 61 -8.05 22.59 15.25
CA TYR A 61 -7.85 21.84 14.01
C TYR A 61 -6.61 20.95 14.03
N THR A 62 -5.52 21.41 14.65
CA THR A 62 -4.19 20.80 14.52
C THR A 62 -3.85 19.88 15.70
N PHE A 63 -4.06 20.34 16.93
CA PHE A 63 -3.71 19.58 18.13
C PHE A 63 -4.35 18.17 18.20
N PRO A 64 -5.65 17.96 17.88
CA PRO A 64 -6.25 16.63 17.94
C PRO A 64 -5.58 15.64 16.99
N ILE A 65 -5.19 16.08 15.79
CA ILE A 65 -4.52 15.25 14.80
C ILE A 65 -3.08 14.90 15.22
N ILE A 66 -2.36 15.84 15.81
CA ILE A 66 -1.04 15.58 16.41
C ILE A 66 -1.17 14.58 17.56
N ALA A 67 -2.15 14.77 18.46
CA ALA A 67 -2.40 13.86 19.56
C ALA A 67 -2.71 12.45 19.06
N LEU A 68 -3.53 12.30 18.01
CA LEU A 68 -3.80 11.01 17.37
C LEU A 68 -2.53 10.35 16.83
N ALA A 69 -1.63 11.11 16.19
CA ALA A 69 -0.37 10.57 15.70
C ALA A 69 0.53 10.06 16.85
N ILE A 70 0.66 10.83 17.92
CA ILE A 70 1.47 10.47 19.10
C ILE A 70 0.88 9.25 19.83
N ILE A 71 -0.42 9.30 20.17
CA ILE A 71 -1.12 8.20 20.83
C ILE A 71 -1.09 6.95 19.94
N GLY A 72 -1.21 7.11 18.62
CA GLY A 72 -1.09 6.04 17.64
C GLY A 72 0.28 5.35 17.65
N LEU A 73 1.37 6.10 17.81
CA LEU A 73 2.73 5.54 17.93
C LEU A 73 2.86 4.70 19.20
N VAL A 74 2.38 5.23 20.33
CA VAL A 74 2.36 4.52 21.61
C VAL A 74 1.52 3.25 21.50
N TYR A 75 0.31 3.34 20.90
CA TYR A 75 -0.59 2.21 20.69
C TYR A 75 0.06 1.10 19.86
N LEU A 76 0.74 1.42 18.76
CA LEU A 76 1.41 0.41 17.92
C LEU A 76 2.56 -0.28 18.66
N ASN A 77 3.32 0.47 19.46
CA ASN A 77 4.41 -0.11 20.27
C ASN A 77 3.88 -1.19 21.21
N PHE A 78 2.83 -0.89 21.98
CA PHE A 78 2.20 -1.88 22.88
C PHE A 78 1.49 -3.01 22.14
N LYS A 79 0.85 -2.74 20.99
CA LYS A 79 0.11 -3.74 20.20
C LYS A 79 1.02 -4.79 19.56
N SER A 80 2.22 -4.40 19.10
CA SER A 80 3.18 -5.32 18.46
C SER A 80 3.58 -6.50 19.36
N ILE A 81 3.53 -6.30 20.69
CA ILE A 81 3.95 -7.26 21.70
C ILE A 81 2.81 -8.23 22.11
N GLU A 82 1.56 -7.76 22.11
CA GLU A 82 0.39 -8.51 22.62
C GLU A 82 -0.10 -9.61 21.65
N MET A 83 0.12 -9.43 20.35
CA MET A 83 -0.53 -10.26 19.33
C MET A 83 0.14 -11.62 19.03
N ARG A 84 1.03 -12.07 19.93
CA ARG A 84 1.58 -13.45 19.95
C ARG A 84 0.56 -14.53 20.34
N ARG A 85 -0.66 -14.19 20.78
CA ARG A 85 -1.73 -15.16 21.12
C ARG A 85 -2.85 -15.19 20.08
N ARG A 86 -3.27 -16.40 19.70
CA ARG A 86 -4.39 -16.71 18.78
C ARG A 86 -5.67 -16.05 19.34
N ARG A 87 -6.16 -14.97 18.73
CA ARG A 87 -7.45 -14.35 19.08
C ARG A 87 -8.51 -14.86 18.11
N SER A 88 -9.63 -15.33 18.65
CA SER A 88 -10.82 -15.72 17.88
C SER A 88 -11.27 -14.56 16.96
N ARG A 89 -11.63 -14.88 15.71
CA ARG A 89 -12.07 -13.91 14.71
C ARG A 89 -13.31 -13.16 15.20
N SER A 90 -13.29 -11.84 15.10
CA SER A 90 -14.47 -10.99 15.26
C SER A 90 -15.18 -10.86 13.91
N ALA A 91 -16.52 -10.72 13.92
CA ALA A 91 -17.35 -10.46 12.72
C ALA A 91 -16.86 -9.25 11.89
N VAL A 92 -16.09 -8.34 12.50
CA VAL A 92 -15.48 -7.16 11.88
C VAL A 92 -14.52 -7.52 10.74
N THR A 93 -13.88 -8.69 10.74
CA THR A 93 -12.92 -9.07 9.67
C THR A 93 -13.61 -9.29 8.31
N ALA A 94 -14.90 -9.65 8.30
CA ALA A 94 -15.67 -9.86 7.06
C ALA A 94 -15.88 -8.55 6.26
N LEU A 95 -15.86 -7.38 6.92
CA LEU A 95 -15.98 -6.07 6.28
C LEU A 95 -14.74 -5.68 5.46
N PHE A 96 -13.61 -6.34 5.68
CA PHE A 96 -12.35 -6.11 4.95
C PHE A 96 -12.17 -7.06 3.76
N ASN A 97 -13.10 -8.00 3.55
CA ASN A 97 -13.08 -8.83 2.36
C ASN A 97 -13.41 -7.99 1.10
N PRO A 98 -12.83 -8.34 -0.05
CA PRO A 98 -13.08 -7.64 -1.31
C PRO A 98 -14.56 -7.79 -1.71
N LEU A 99 -15.28 -6.67 -1.83
CA LEU A 99 -16.69 -6.65 -2.21
C LEU A 99 -16.87 -6.31 -3.69
N VAL A 100 -16.17 -5.27 -4.15
CA VAL A 100 -16.20 -4.79 -5.53
C VAL A 100 -14.85 -5.02 -6.18
N VAL A 101 -14.86 -5.68 -7.33
CA VAL A 101 -13.69 -5.85 -8.20
C VAL A 101 -14.06 -5.17 -9.52
N SER A 102 -13.45 -4.03 -9.81
CA SER A 102 -13.68 -3.30 -11.06
C SER A 102 -12.35 -2.82 -11.63
N SER A 103 -12.29 -2.73 -12.97
CA SER A 103 -11.10 -2.21 -13.68
C SER A 103 -10.78 -0.74 -13.36
N LEU A 104 -11.77 0.02 -12.87
CA LEU A 104 -11.66 1.45 -12.54
C LEU A 104 -11.26 1.71 -11.08
N LEU A 105 -11.86 0.96 -10.13
CA LEU A 105 -11.64 1.17 -8.68
C LEU A 105 -10.63 0.16 -8.08
N GLY A 106 -10.24 -0.85 -8.86
CA GLY A 106 -9.49 -2.00 -8.39
C GLY A 106 -10.33 -2.88 -7.46
N VAL A 107 -9.64 -3.56 -6.54
CA VAL A 107 -10.27 -4.39 -5.49
C VAL A 107 -10.59 -3.51 -4.28
N VAL A 108 -11.88 -3.34 -3.96
CA VAL A 108 -12.37 -2.47 -2.88
C VAL A 108 -13.17 -3.29 -1.86
N SER A 109 -12.88 -3.10 -0.59
CA SER A 109 -13.57 -3.73 0.54
C SER A 109 -14.88 -3.02 0.91
N ALA A 110 -15.77 -3.69 1.65
CA ALA A 110 -17.01 -3.08 2.12
C ALA A 110 -16.76 -1.87 3.05
N ALA A 111 -15.71 -1.95 3.89
CA ALA A 111 -15.30 -0.87 4.77
C ALA A 111 -14.86 0.39 3.99
N GLU A 112 -14.13 0.20 2.89
CA GLU A 112 -13.72 1.31 2.00
C GLU A 112 -14.90 1.94 1.29
N ILE A 113 -15.87 1.14 0.82
CA ILE A 113 -17.11 1.66 0.21
C ILE A 113 -17.88 2.50 1.23
N LEU A 114 -18.06 2.00 2.45
CA LEU A 114 -18.70 2.75 3.52
C LEU A 114 -17.97 4.08 3.78
N ALA A 115 -16.64 4.07 3.86
CA ALA A 115 -15.85 5.27 4.06
C ALA A 115 -16.01 6.29 2.90
N ILE A 116 -16.02 5.82 1.65
CA ILE A 116 -16.27 6.65 0.47
C ILE A 116 -17.68 7.26 0.52
N CYS A 117 -18.70 6.45 0.81
CA CYS A 117 -20.08 6.91 0.94
C CYS A 117 -20.23 7.97 2.03
N LEU A 118 -19.64 7.75 3.21
CA LEU A 118 -19.65 8.72 4.31
C LEU A 118 -18.95 10.02 3.92
N PHE A 119 -17.82 9.95 3.19
CA PHE A 119 -17.12 11.13 2.72
C PHE A 119 -17.93 11.90 1.67
N ILE A 120 -18.58 11.23 0.72
CA ILE A 120 -19.47 11.85 -0.25
C ILE A 120 -20.65 12.52 0.45
N LEU A 121 -21.29 11.85 1.41
CA LEU A 121 -22.37 12.41 2.22
C LEU A 121 -21.90 13.67 2.97
N PHE A 122 -20.70 13.65 3.52
CA PHE A 122 -20.10 14.83 4.16
C PHE A 122 -19.90 16.00 3.18
N LEU A 123 -19.42 15.74 1.96
CA LEU A 123 -19.26 16.77 0.93
C LEU A 123 -20.63 17.35 0.51
N VAL A 124 -21.63 16.49 0.27
CA VAL A 124 -22.99 16.90 -0.07
C VAL A 124 -23.62 17.72 1.06
N TRP A 125 -23.50 17.28 2.31
CA TRP A 125 -23.96 18.01 3.49
C TRP A 125 -23.32 19.40 3.58
N THR A 126 -22.00 19.46 3.45
CA THR A 126 -21.24 20.71 3.52
C THR A 126 -21.65 21.68 2.41
N PHE A 127 -21.84 21.17 1.20
CA PHE A 127 -22.31 21.96 0.06
C PHE A 127 -23.73 22.49 0.30
N TYR A 128 -24.67 21.60 0.64
CA TYR A 128 -26.07 21.94 0.85
C TYR A 128 -26.27 22.96 1.97
N ALA A 129 -25.71 22.70 3.15
CA ALA A 129 -25.87 23.58 4.31
C ALA A 129 -25.34 25.00 4.05
N ARG A 130 -24.24 25.12 3.29
CA ARG A 130 -23.67 26.42 2.92
C ARG A 130 -24.44 27.13 1.82
N ILE A 131 -24.84 26.41 0.77
CA ILE A 131 -25.63 26.99 -0.33
C ILE A 131 -26.99 27.46 0.17
N TYR A 132 -27.68 26.65 0.98
CA TYR A 132 -28.95 27.05 1.57
C TYR A 132 -28.83 28.37 2.34
N LYS A 133 -27.78 28.52 3.16
CA LYS A 133 -27.52 29.75 3.92
C LYS A 133 -27.18 30.94 3.03
N ASP A 134 -26.38 30.73 1.99
CA ASP A 134 -26.01 31.79 1.04
C ASP A 134 -27.21 32.29 0.23
N LEU A 135 -28.06 31.38 -0.22
CA LEU A 135 -29.27 31.72 -0.97
C LEU A 135 -30.33 32.37 -0.08
N LYS A 136 -30.44 31.95 1.19
CA LYS A 136 -31.33 32.59 2.16
C LYS A 136 -30.89 34.02 2.52
N ASN A 137 -29.58 34.24 2.64
CA ASN A 137 -28.99 35.53 3.02
C ASN A 137 -28.20 36.15 1.86
N LEU A 138 -28.84 36.28 0.69
CA LEU A 138 -28.25 36.89 -0.49
C LEU A 138 -27.99 38.38 -0.24
N MET A 139 -26.75 38.74 0.10
CA MET A 139 -26.31 40.13 0.15
C MET A 139 -25.64 40.53 -1.17
N PRO A 140 -26.05 41.65 -1.80
CA PRO A 140 -25.43 42.15 -3.01
C PRO A 140 -23.96 42.54 -2.75
N ILE A 141 -23.07 42.11 -3.64
CA ILE A 141 -21.65 42.47 -3.59
C ILE A 141 -21.49 43.80 -4.31
N LYS A 142 -21.52 44.90 -3.55
CA LYS A 142 -21.48 46.28 -4.09
C LYS A 142 -20.29 46.54 -5.02
N SER A 143 -19.17 45.83 -4.82
CA SER A 143 -17.94 46.01 -5.61
C SER A 143 -17.92 45.33 -6.98
N LEU A 144 -18.83 44.39 -7.28
CA LEU A 144 -18.89 43.70 -8.58
C LEU A 144 -20.17 43.99 -9.39
N ALA A 145 -21.12 44.77 -8.84
CA ALA A 145 -22.38 45.13 -9.50
C ALA A 145 -23.12 43.94 -10.17
N LEU A 146 -23.11 42.77 -9.53
CA LEU A 146 -23.64 41.53 -10.12
C LEU A 146 -25.16 41.46 -10.09
N ASN A 147 -25.75 40.96 -11.17
CA ASN A 147 -27.16 40.57 -11.22
C ASN A 147 -27.45 39.39 -10.28
N THR A 148 -28.72 39.21 -9.91
CA THR A 148 -29.12 38.18 -8.93
C THR A 148 -28.71 36.76 -9.34
N TRP A 149 -28.80 36.42 -10.64
CA TRP A 149 -28.39 35.10 -11.11
C TRP A 149 -26.87 34.92 -11.08
N GLN A 150 -26.10 35.95 -11.47
CA GLN A 150 -24.64 35.94 -11.45
C GLN A 150 -24.13 35.79 -10.01
N LEU A 151 -24.76 36.49 -9.07
CA LEU A 151 -24.44 36.37 -7.65
C LEU A 151 -24.74 34.97 -7.12
N LYS A 152 -25.90 34.38 -7.45
CA LYS A 152 -26.25 33.00 -7.08
C LYS A 152 -25.22 32.00 -7.64
N TYR A 153 -24.86 32.15 -8.91
CA TYR A 153 -23.88 31.28 -9.57
C TYR A 153 -22.48 31.43 -8.94
N LEU A 154 -22.04 32.66 -8.64
CA LEU A 154 -20.77 32.90 -7.95
C LEU A 154 -20.76 32.29 -6.54
N ARG A 155 -21.88 32.32 -5.81
CA ARG A 155 -21.98 31.61 -4.52
C ARG A 155 -21.81 30.10 -4.72
N VAL A 156 -22.45 29.51 -5.73
CA VAL A 156 -22.24 28.10 -6.08
C VAL A 156 -20.77 27.80 -6.38
N ALA A 157 -20.15 28.58 -7.27
CA ALA A 157 -18.74 28.45 -7.64
C ALA A 157 -17.81 28.51 -6.41
N THR A 158 -18.03 29.46 -5.50
CA THR A 158 -17.21 29.57 -4.27
C THR A 158 -17.41 28.40 -3.30
N ARG A 159 -18.56 27.71 -3.31
CA ARG A 159 -18.77 26.50 -2.49
C ARG A 159 -18.04 25.28 -3.02
N PHE A 160 -17.85 25.17 -4.34
CA PHE A 160 -16.94 24.17 -4.90
C PHE A 160 -15.50 24.35 -4.40
N GLY A 161 -15.03 25.59 -4.21
CA GLY A 161 -13.73 25.87 -3.59
C GLY A 161 -13.61 25.33 -2.14
N LEU A 162 -14.71 25.29 -1.38
CA LEU A 162 -14.72 24.67 -0.05
C LEU A 162 -14.72 23.14 -0.09
N LEU A 163 -15.30 22.54 -1.12
CA LEU A 163 -15.20 21.08 -1.33
C LEU A 163 -13.76 20.70 -1.71
N ALA A 164 -13.10 21.52 -2.52
CA ALA A 164 -11.67 21.42 -2.80
C ALA A 164 -10.84 21.54 -1.50
N GLU A 165 -11.11 22.53 -0.64
CA GLU A 165 -10.48 22.67 0.69
C GLU A 165 -10.62 21.40 1.55
N ALA A 166 -11.83 20.81 1.61
CA ALA A 166 -12.08 19.60 2.38
C ALA A 166 -11.25 18.40 1.88
N CYS A 167 -11.09 18.28 0.56
CA CYS A 167 -10.22 17.26 -0.04
C CYS A 167 -8.74 17.53 0.25
N LEU A 168 -8.29 18.80 0.15
CA LEU A 168 -6.92 19.21 0.48
C LEU A 168 -6.56 18.95 1.94
N ALA A 169 -7.50 19.17 2.87
CA ALA A 169 -7.29 18.95 4.31
C ALA A 169 -6.93 17.50 4.66
N LEU A 170 -7.43 16.54 3.87
CA LEU A 170 -7.16 15.11 4.05
C LEU A 170 -6.05 14.58 3.12
N LEU A 171 -5.67 15.32 2.08
CA LEU A 171 -4.83 14.85 0.97
C LEU A 171 -3.47 14.31 1.40
N LEU A 172 -2.86 14.90 2.44
CA LEU A 172 -1.50 14.59 2.86
C LEU A 172 -1.42 13.47 3.90
N PHE A 173 -2.52 13.10 4.56
CA PHE A 173 -2.49 12.02 5.56
C PHE A 173 -2.14 10.65 4.97
N PRO A 174 -2.67 10.23 3.80
CA PRO A 174 -2.39 8.90 3.26
C PRO A 174 -0.95 8.70 2.79
N VAL A 175 -0.17 9.79 2.63
CA VAL A 175 1.23 9.73 2.17
C VAL A 175 2.24 9.78 3.31
N LEU A 176 1.79 9.83 4.57
CA LEU A 176 2.64 9.74 5.75
C LEU A 176 3.18 8.31 5.90
N ARG A 177 4.50 8.16 6.00
CA ARG A 177 5.17 6.83 6.04
C ARG A 177 5.55 6.45 7.47
N VAL A 178 6.13 7.39 8.21
CA VAL A 178 6.58 7.18 9.58
C VAL A 178 5.39 7.32 10.54
N MET A 179 4.53 8.31 10.33
CA MET A 179 3.37 8.55 11.20
C MET A 179 2.28 7.49 11.02
N PRO A 180 1.69 6.96 12.11
CA PRO A 180 0.93 5.72 12.07
C PRO A 180 -0.57 5.89 11.80
N LEU A 181 -1.03 7.03 11.27
CA LEU A 181 -2.48 7.32 11.16
C LEU A 181 -3.26 6.18 10.48
N PHE A 182 -2.78 5.71 9.33
CA PHE A 182 -3.40 4.59 8.60
C PHE A 182 -2.99 3.22 9.19
N ARG A 183 -1.80 3.10 9.79
CA ARG A 183 -1.33 1.84 10.39
C ARG A 183 -2.13 1.45 11.63
N VAL A 184 -2.60 2.41 12.42
CA VAL A 184 -3.46 2.18 13.61
C VAL A 184 -4.77 1.49 13.23
N ILE A 185 -5.38 1.93 12.12
CA ILE A 185 -6.62 1.36 11.58
C ILE A 185 -6.40 0.10 10.74
N GLY A 186 -5.16 -0.37 10.62
CA GLY A 186 -4.80 -1.62 9.93
C GLY A 186 -4.62 -1.48 8.42
N ILE A 187 -4.55 -0.26 7.90
CA ILE A 187 -4.29 0.03 6.49
C ILE A 187 -2.79 0.19 6.30
N GLN A 188 -2.22 -0.58 5.36
CA GLN A 188 -0.80 -0.45 5.00
C GLN A 188 -0.56 0.80 4.13
N PHE A 189 0.66 1.32 4.17
CA PHE A 189 1.04 2.55 3.47
C PHE A 189 0.80 2.47 1.95
N GLU A 190 1.08 1.32 1.35
CA GLU A 190 0.96 1.14 -0.08
C GLU A 190 -0.51 1.16 -0.53
N SER A 191 -1.40 0.67 0.33
CA SER A 191 -2.85 0.77 0.12
C SER A 191 -3.36 2.19 0.35
N SER A 192 -2.76 2.96 1.25
CA SER A 192 -3.20 4.33 1.54
C SER A 192 -2.89 5.32 0.41
N ILE A 193 -1.88 5.07 -0.43
CA ILE A 193 -1.59 5.88 -1.62
C ILE A 193 -2.80 5.98 -2.56
N ARG A 194 -3.64 4.94 -2.63
CA ARG A 194 -4.90 4.99 -3.41
C ARG A 194 -5.82 6.13 -2.96
N TYR A 195 -5.93 6.37 -1.65
CA TYR A 195 -6.75 7.46 -1.12
C TYR A 195 -6.18 8.83 -1.46
N HIS A 196 -4.84 8.97 -1.48
CA HIS A 196 -4.20 10.20 -1.94
C HIS A 196 -4.54 10.51 -3.40
N ILE A 197 -4.55 9.49 -4.28
CA ILE A 197 -4.92 9.64 -5.69
C ILE A 197 -6.40 10.07 -5.83
N TRP A 198 -7.31 9.45 -5.08
CA TRP A 198 -8.73 9.80 -5.09
C TRP A 198 -8.98 11.22 -4.57
N LEU A 199 -8.40 11.59 -3.43
CA LEU A 199 -8.52 12.93 -2.84
C LEU A 199 -7.89 13.99 -3.74
N GLY A 200 -6.74 13.71 -4.36
CA GLY A 200 -6.06 14.63 -5.27
C GLY A 200 -6.88 14.88 -6.55
N THR A 201 -7.50 13.82 -7.09
CA THR A 201 -8.39 13.95 -8.25
C THR A 201 -9.65 14.75 -7.91
N ALA A 202 -10.27 14.47 -6.75
CA ALA A 202 -11.44 15.23 -6.28
C ALA A 202 -11.11 16.71 -5.99
N LEU A 203 -9.95 16.98 -5.38
CA LEU A 203 -9.44 18.33 -5.16
C LEU A 203 -9.38 19.12 -6.47
N ILE A 204 -8.71 18.57 -7.49
CA ILE A 204 -8.53 19.26 -8.76
C ILE A 204 -9.86 19.42 -9.49
N PHE A 205 -10.72 18.42 -9.50
CA PHE A 205 -12.07 18.52 -10.07
C PHE A 205 -12.87 19.70 -9.48
N PHE A 206 -12.96 19.76 -8.15
CA PHE A 206 -13.70 20.85 -7.48
C PHE A 206 -13.00 22.21 -7.61
N ALA A 207 -11.67 22.24 -7.59
CA ALA A 207 -10.89 23.46 -7.78
C ALA A 207 -11.04 24.03 -9.21
N THR A 208 -11.06 23.17 -10.23
CA THR A 208 -11.31 23.57 -11.62
C THR A 208 -12.72 24.13 -11.78
N PHE A 209 -13.74 23.47 -11.21
CA PHE A 209 -15.10 24.00 -11.25
C PHE A 209 -15.20 25.35 -10.54
N HIS A 210 -14.53 25.50 -9.39
CA HIS A 210 -14.44 26.75 -8.65
C HIS A 210 -13.79 27.88 -9.46
N GLY A 211 -12.59 27.65 -9.99
CA GLY A 211 -11.84 28.65 -10.75
C GLY A 211 -12.54 29.01 -12.06
N ALA A 212 -12.87 28.01 -12.89
CA ALA A 212 -13.51 28.23 -14.19
C ALA A 212 -14.86 28.96 -14.06
N SER A 213 -15.69 28.59 -13.06
CA SER A 213 -16.97 29.27 -12.83
C SER A 213 -16.79 30.70 -12.32
N THR A 214 -15.77 30.97 -11.52
CA THR A 214 -15.47 32.32 -11.03
C THR A 214 -14.98 33.21 -12.17
N LEU A 215 -14.05 32.70 -12.99
CA LEU A 215 -13.58 33.38 -14.20
C LEU A 215 -14.73 33.67 -15.19
N PHE A 216 -15.65 32.71 -15.37
CA PHE A 216 -16.82 32.89 -16.23
C PHE A 216 -17.68 34.07 -15.77
N VAL A 217 -17.99 34.18 -14.48
CA VAL A 217 -18.77 35.31 -13.93
C VAL A 217 -18.04 36.63 -14.11
N TRP A 218 -16.73 36.67 -13.90
CA TRP A 218 -15.96 37.89 -14.09
C TRP A 218 -15.84 38.30 -15.55
N ALA A 219 -15.77 37.34 -16.48
CA ALA A 219 -15.74 37.59 -17.91
C ALA A 219 -17.03 38.27 -18.38
N ILE A 220 -18.19 37.70 -18.04
CA ILE A 220 -19.51 38.27 -18.42
C ILE A 220 -19.83 39.59 -17.70
N SER A 221 -19.18 39.85 -16.56
CA SER A 221 -19.36 41.08 -15.81
C SER A 221 -18.32 42.13 -16.19
N HIS A 222 -17.40 41.85 -17.12
CA HIS A 222 -16.29 42.72 -17.54
C HIS A 222 -15.31 43.14 -16.42
N HIS A 223 -15.25 42.40 -15.30
CA HIS A 223 -14.37 42.70 -14.15
C HIS A 223 -13.07 41.87 -14.12
N ILE A 224 -12.82 41.06 -15.15
CA ILE A 224 -11.74 40.05 -15.12
C ILE A 224 -10.34 40.65 -14.94
N GLN A 225 -10.04 41.77 -15.62
CA GLN A 225 -8.73 42.42 -15.53
C GLN A 225 -8.52 43.06 -14.16
N ASP A 226 -9.56 43.68 -13.61
CA ASP A 226 -9.51 44.36 -12.33
C ASP A 226 -9.34 43.38 -11.17
N GLU A 227 -10.06 42.26 -11.19
CA GLU A 227 -9.99 41.28 -10.10
C GLU A 227 -8.70 40.45 -10.12
N ILE A 228 -8.18 40.10 -11.30
CA ILE A 228 -6.94 39.31 -11.41
C ILE A 228 -5.70 40.14 -11.04
N ARG A 229 -5.65 41.43 -11.41
CA ARG A 229 -4.47 42.28 -11.15
C ARG A 229 -4.39 42.78 -9.70
N LYS A 230 -5.45 42.67 -8.92
CA LYS A 230 -5.49 43.12 -7.52
C LYS A 230 -4.61 42.23 -6.63
N TRP A 231 -3.48 42.78 -6.19
CA TRP A 231 -2.70 42.23 -5.08
C TRP A 231 -3.09 42.91 -3.77
N GLN A 232 -4.05 42.31 -3.06
CA GLN A 232 -4.61 42.88 -1.84
C GLN A 232 -3.68 42.63 -0.64
N LYS A 233 -3.50 43.62 0.25
CA LYS A 233 -2.72 43.47 1.50
C LYS A 233 -3.47 42.65 2.56
N THR A 234 -4.80 42.65 2.50
CA THR A 234 -5.70 41.93 3.40
C THR A 234 -6.76 41.20 2.58
N GLY A 235 -7.05 39.95 2.94
CA GLY A 235 -8.02 39.13 2.21
C GLY A 235 -7.38 38.15 1.24
N ARG A 236 -8.12 37.81 0.17
CA ARG A 236 -7.78 36.72 -0.75
C ARG A 236 -7.08 37.28 -1.98
N ILE A 237 -5.98 36.65 -2.37
CA ILE A 237 -5.27 37.00 -3.61
C ILE A 237 -5.77 36.07 -4.72
N TYR A 238 -6.54 36.61 -5.66
CA TYR A 238 -7.14 35.83 -6.74
C TYR A 238 -6.11 35.32 -7.75
N LEU A 239 -5.12 36.15 -8.09
CA LEU A 239 -4.00 35.73 -8.95
C LEU A 239 -3.28 34.51 -8.39
N ALA A 240 -3.04 34.47 -7.07
CA ALA A 240 -2.42 33.32 -6.42
C ALA A 240 -3.30 32.06 -6.56
N GLY A 241 -4.63 32.20 -6.54
CA GLY A 241 -5.56 31.10 -6.76
C GLY A 241 -5.50 30.53 -8.17
N GLU A 242 -5.45 31.39 -9.18
CA GLU A 242 -5.31 30.97 -10.58
C GLU A 242 -3.99 30.26 -10.84
N VAL A 243 -2.88 30.82 -10.35
CA VAL A 243 -1.56 30.18 -10.49
C VAL A 243 -1.50 28.87 -9.68
N ALA A 244 -2.14 28.81 -8.51
CA ALA A 244 -2.29 27.56 -7.77
C ALA A 244 -3.09 26.51 -8.56
N LEU A 245 -4.21 26.88 -9.19
CA LEU A 245 -5.00 25.97 -10.01
C LEU A 245 -4.19 25.42 -11.20
N MET A 246 -3.49 26.30 -11.92
CA MET A 246 -2.61 25.90 -13.02
C MET A 246 -1.50 24.95 -12.56
N THR A 247 -0.87 25.27 -11.43
CA THR A 247 0.15 24.40 -10.80
C THR A 247 -0.44 23.03 -10.42
N GLY A 248 -1.63 23.02 -9.81
CA GLY A 248 -2.36 21.81 -9.44
C GLY A 248 -2.73 20.95 -10.64
N LEU A 249 -3.17 21.56 -11.75
CA LEU A 249 -3.47 20.87 -13.01
C LEU A 249 -2.22 20.23 -13.61
N ILE A 250 -1.07 20.91 -13.61
CA ILE A 250 0.21 20.35 -14.07
C ILE A 250 0.58 19.11 -13.24
N ILE A 251 0.49 19.21 -11.90
CA ILE A 251 0.73 18.09 -11.00
C ILE A 251 -0.21 16.92 -11.32
N TRP A 252 -1.51 17.19 -11.51
CA TRP A 252 -2.51 16.16 -11.76
C TRP A 252 -2.33 15.47 -13.11
N VAL A 253 -2.16 16.23 -14.20
CA VAL A 253 -1.93 15.68 -15.55
C VAL A 253 -0.68 14.79 -15.56
N THR A 254 0.43 15.26 -15.01
CA THR A 254 1.67 14.47 -14.95
C THR A 254 1.56 13.25 -14.04
N SER A 255 0.62 13.24 -13.08
CA SER A 255 0.33 12.11 -12.19
C SER A 255 -0.60 11.05 -12.79
N LEU A 256 -1.19 11.28 -13.98
CA LEU A 256 -2.06 10.30 -14.64
C LEU A 256 -1.30 9.00 -14.94
N PRO A 257 -1.91 7.81 -14.75
CA PRO A 257 -1.23 6.53 -14.95
C PRO A 257 -0.59 6.36 -16.33
N MET A 258 -1.20 6.95 -17.36
CA MET A 258 -0.68 6.91 -18.74
C MET A 258 0.67 7.64 -18.87
N ILE A 259 0.84 8.77 -18.20
CA ILE A 259 2.05 9.59 -18.24
C ILE A 259 3.07 9.03 -17.27
N ARG A 260 2.69 8.83 -16.00
CA ARG A 260 3.59 8.35 -14.94
C ARG A 260 4.27 7.01 -15.27
N ARG A 261 3.55 6.07 -15.89
CA ARG A 261 4.12 4.75 -16.26
C ARG A 261 5.10 4.82 -17.43
N LYS A 262 4.94 5.79 -18.35
CA LYS A 262 5.82 5.96 -19.52
C LYS A 262 6.99 6.90 -19.25
N ARG A 263 6.78 7.93 -18.42
CA ARG A 263 7.70 9.05 -18.17
C ARG A 263 7.73 9.36 -16.67
N PHE A 264 8.32 8.46 -15.89
CA PHE A 264 8.36 8.57 -14.44
C PHE A 264 9.07 9.85 -13.95
N GLU A 265 10.14 10.29 -14.60
CA GLU A 265 10.87 11.49 -14.14
C GLU A 265 10.03 12.77 -14.26
N ILE A 266 9.25 12.91 -15.34
CA ILE A 266 8.35 14.06 -15.53
C ILE A 266 7.34 14.12 -14.38
N PHE A 267 6.70 12.99 -14.08
CA PHE A 267 5.83 12.86 -12.92
C PHE A 267 6.58 13.23 -11.63
N TYR A 268 7.73 12.62 -11.36
CA TYR A 268 8.44 12.77 -10.10
C TYR A 268 8.80 14.24 -9.81
N TYR A 269 9.38 14.94 -10.80
CA TYR A 269 9.80 16.32 -10.63
C TYR A 269 8.62 17.29 -10.65
N ALA A 270 7.64 17.12 -11.55
CA ALA A 270 6.45 17.97 -11.58
C ALA A 270 5.63 17.86 -10.29
N HIS A 271 5.57 16.67 -9.67
CA HIS A 271 4.83 16.48 -8.44
C HIS A 271 5.40 17.33 -7.27
N HIS A 272 6.70 17.66 -7.26
CA HIS A 272 7.32 18.54 -6.25
C HIS A 272 6.79 19.99 -6.29
N LEU A 273 6.11 20.40 -7.37
CA LEU A 273 5.40 21.67 -7.44
C LEU A 273 4.29 21.79 -6.38
N TYR A 274 3.96 20.72 -5.64
CA TYR A 274 3.08 20.80 -4.48
C TYR A 274 3.50 21.89 -3.48
N MET A 275 4.82 22.16 -3.35
CA MET A 275 5.32 23.23 -2.47
C MET A 275 4.85 24.61 -2.93
N VAL A 276 4.94 24.86 -4.25
CA VAL A 276 4.46 26.09 -4.89
C VAL A 276 2.94 26.17 -4.77
N PHE A 277 2.22 25.07 -5.04
CA PHE A 277 0.78 24.99 -4.88
C PHE A 277 0.32 25.36 -3.46
N LEU A 278 0.93 24.77 -2.42
CA LEU A 278 0.56 25.04 -1.03
C LEU A 278 0.85 26.48 -0.61
N LEU A 279 1.97 27.06 -1.08
CA LEU A 279 2.31 28.46 -0.83
C LEU A 279 1.31 29.41 -1.49
N LEU A 280 0.96 29.17 -2.75
CA LEU A 280 -0.03 29.99 -3.46
C LEU A 280 -1.44 29.79 -2.89
N PHE A 281 -1.77 28.58 -2.42
CA PHE A 281 -3.02 28.33 -1.69
C PHE A 281 -3.08 29.13 -0.39
N LEU A 282 -1.97 29.27 0.36
CA LEU A 282 -1.93 30.13 1.55
C LEU A 282 -2.29 31.58 1.21
N PHE A 283 -1.71 32.14 0.14
CA PHE A 283 -2.02 33.50 -0.31
C PHE A 283 -3.45 33.66 -0.85
N HIS A 284 -3.98 32.63 -1.50
CA HIS A 284 -5.33 32.65 -2.05
C HIS A 284 -6.40 32.44 -0.97
N GLY A 285 -6.27 31.39 -0.16
CA GLY A 285 -7.22 31.01 0.88
C GLY A 285 -7.13 31.91 2.12
N GLY A 286 -5.97 32.49 2.41
CA GLY A 286 -5.72 33.23 3.63
C GLY A 286 -5.62 32.33 4.87
N ASP A 287 -5.36 32.95 6.02
CA ASP A 287 -5.16 32.30 7.31
C ASP A 287 -6.32 31.37 7.70
N ARG A 288 -7.57 31.85 7.61
CA ARG A 288 -8.76 31.11 8.02
C ARG A 288 -8.93 29.77 7.32
N HIS A 289 -8.65 29.72 6.01
CA HIS A 289 -8.73 28.50 5.22
C HIS A 289 -7.44 27.67 5.31
N PHE A 290 -6.30 28.31 5.58
CA PHE A 290 -5.04 27.60 5.76
C PHE A 290 -5.05 26.75 7.03
N TYR A 291 -5.59 27.24 8.15
CA TYR A 291 -5.62 26.48 9.42
C TYR A 291 -6.42 25.17 9.36
N THR A 292 -7.35 25.03 8.41
CA THR A 292 -8.12 23.79 8.25
C THR A 292 -7.33 22.71 7.51
N VAL A 293 -6.41 23.10 6.62
CA VAL A 293 -5.52 22.17 5.90
C VAL A 293 -4.16 21.99 6.58
N PHE A 294 -3.78 22.93 7.45
CA PHE A 294 -2.52 22.95 8.16
C PHE A 294 -2.16 21.66 8.91
N PRO A 295 -3.09 20.91 9.54
CA PRO A 295 -2.73 19.68 10.25
C PRO A 295 -2.06 18.64 9.34
N GLY A 296 -2.57 18.50 8.10
CA GLY A 296 -1.97 17.62 7.10
C GLY A 296 -0.59 18.09 6.65
N ILE A 297 -0.44 19.40 6.42
CA ILE A 297 0.84 20.02 6.02
C ILE A 297 1.88 19.85 7.13
N PHE A 298 1.51 20.14 8.37
CA PHE A 298 2.39 20.04 9.53
C PHE A 298 2.88 18.61 9.74
N LEU A 299 1.98 17.62 9.77
CA LEU A 299 2.37 16.23 9.92
C LEU A 299 3.22 15.74 8.75
N PHE A 300 2.91 16.17 7.52
CA PHE A 300 3.72 15.83 6.36
C PHE A 300 5.14 16.42 6.43
N GLY A 301 5.27 17.68 6.86
CA GLY A 301 6.56 18.31 7.09
C GLY A 301 7.38 17.59 8.17
N LEU A 302 6.75 17.26 9.30
CA LEU A 302 7.39 16.51 10.38
C LEU A 302 7.83 15.11 9.90
N ASP A 303 6.95 14.41 9.18
CA ASP A 303 7.23 13.08 8.62
C ASP A 303 8.39 13.15 7.61
N LYS A 304 8.47 14.21 6.78
CA LYS A 304 9.61 14.46 5.88
C LYS A 304 10.92 14.70 6.65
N ILE A 305 10.90 15.47 7.74
CA ILE A 305 12.07 15.70 8.59
C ILE A 305 12.54 14.37 9.19
N LEU A 306 11.63 13.56 9.71
CA LEU A 306 11.95 12.24 10.27
C LEU A 306 12.55 11.30 9.23
N ARG A 307 12.02 11.27 8.00
CA ARG A 307 12.61 10.51 6.89
C ARG A 307 14.03 10.97 6.58
N ILE A 308 14.26 12.29 6.52
CA ILE A 308 15.59 12.86 6.28
C ILE A 308 16.56 12.44 7.39
N ILE A 309 16.14 12.46 8.66
CA ILE A 309 16.95 12.03 9.81
C ILE A 309 17.26 10.53 9.72
N GLN A 310 16.23 9.71 9.49
CA GLN A 310 16.35 8.25 9.35
C GLN A 310 17.33 7.88 8.24
N SER A 311 17.33 8.64 7.15
CA SER A 311 18.12 8.34 5.96
C SER A 311 19.49 9.02 5.93
N ARG A 312 19.98 9.60 7.04
CA ARG A 312 21.32 10.23 7.10
C ARG A 312 22.49 9.23 7.07
N PRO A 313 22.41 8.05 7.72
CA PRO A 313 23.51 7.10 7.71
C PRO A 313 23.85 6.69 6.27
N LYS A 314 25.13 6.83 5.91
CA LYS A 314 25.65 6.37 4.63
C LYS A 314 26.02 4.89 4.78
N THR A 315 25.55 4.07 3.85
CA THR A 315 25.86 2.63 3.79
C THR A 315 26.50 2.29 2.45
N CYS A 316 27.11 1.11 2.33
CA CYS A 316 27.63 0.56 1.08
C CYS A 316 26.87 -0.73 0.72
N ILE A 317 26.82 -1.05 -0.58
CA ILE A 317 26.44 -2.37 -1.09
C ILE A 317 27.58 -3.37 -0.80
N LEU A 318 27.33 -4.37 0.06
CA LEU A 318 28.34 -5.36 0.43
C LEU A 318 28.58 -6.40 -0.66
N SER A 319 27.50 -6.83 -1.29
CA SER A 319 27.54 -7.77 -2.41
C SER A 319 26.41 -7.48 -3.38
N ALA A 320 26.69 -7.71 -4.65
CA ALA A 320 25.72 -7.60 -5.72
C ALA A 320 25.80 -8.85 -6.61
N THR A 321 24.65 -9.48 -6.86
CA THR A 321 24.54 -10.61 -7.77
C THR A 321 23.66 -10.22 -8.94
N ILE A 322 24.15 -10.40 -10.16
CA ILE A 322 23.38 -10.16 -11.38
C ILE A 322 22.71 -11.47 -11.82
N PHE A 323 21.43 -11.37 -12.16
CA PHE A 323 20.62 -12.44 -12.72
C PHE A 323 20.43 -12.28 -14.23
N SER A 324 20.28 -13.39 -14.95
CA SER A 324 20.03 -13.40 -16.39
C SER A 324 18.71 -12.75 -16.80
N SER A 325 17.73 -12.69 -15.90
CA SER A 325 16.45 -11.98 -16.08
C SER A 325 16.56 -10.45 -16.09
N ARG A 326 17.78 -9.90 -16.19
CA ARG A 326 18.09 -8.47 -15.98
C ARG A 326 17.56 -7.97 -14.63
N ALA A 327 17.80 -8.75 -13.60
CA ALA A 327 17.56 -8.39 -12.21
C ALA A 327 18.87 -8.43 -11.43
N MET A 328 18.93 -7.71 -10.32
CA MET A 328 20.09 -7.68 -9.43
C MET A 328 19.64 -7.85 -7.98
N GLU A 329 20.34 -8.71 -7.26
CA GLU A 329 20.22 -8.87 -5.82
C GLU A 329 21.31 -8.05 -5.15
N LEU A 330 20.91 -7.18 -4.21
CA LEU A 330 21.82 -6.29 -3.49
C LEU A 330 21.73 -6.59 -2.00
N THR A 331 22.88 -6.82 -1.39
CA THR A 331 23.00 -7.04 0.06
C THR A 331 23.60 -5.80 0.71
N ILE A 332 22.96 -5.35 1.78
CA ILE A 332 23.22 -4.08 2.44
C ILE A 332 23.29 -4.33 3.95
N PRO A 333 24.20 -3.69 4.69
CA PRO A 333 24.27 -3.82 6.14
C PRO A 333 23.11 -3.10 6.82
N LYS A 334 22.65 -3.65 7.94
CA LYS A 334 21.69 -3.02 8.87
C LYS A 334 22.19 -3.11 10.31
N ASP A 335 21.67 -2.21 11.14
CA ASP A 335 21.85 -2.30 12.59
C ASP A 335 21.13 -3.56 13.12
N PRO A 336 21.78 -4.42 13.93
CA PRO A 336 21.16 -5.61 14.51
C PRO A 336 19.90 -5.34 15.36
N ARG A 337 19.80 -4.13 15.94
CA ARG A 337 18.64 -3.67 16.70
C ARG A 337 17.44 -3.38 15.80
N LEU A 338 17.65 -3.21 14.50
CA LEU A 338 16.60 -2.99 13.52
C LEU A 338 15.94 -4.32 13.15
N LYS A 339 14.80 -4.60 13.78
CA LYS A 339 13.93 -5.72 13.44
C LYS A 339 12.82 -5.25 12.50
N TYR A 340 12.52 -6.06 11.49
CA TYR A 340 11.47 -5.78 10.50
C TYR A 340 10.61 -7.01 10.24
N ALA A 341 9.36 -6.76 9.85
CA ALA A 341 8.43 -7.83 9.50
C ALA A 341 8.64 -8.24 8.02
N PRO A 342 8.30 -9.48 7.63
CA PRO A 342 8.23 -9.86 6.22
C PRO A 342 7.29 -8.92 5.45
N THR A 343 7.48 -8.80 4.14
CA THR A 343 6.80 -7.85 3.24
C THR A 343 7.13 -6.37 3.47
N SER A 344 8.10 -6.06 4.33
CA SER A 344 8.57 -4.68 4.52
C SER A 344 9.28 -4.14 3.27
N ILE A 345 9.20 -2.82 3.09
CA ILE A 345 9.80 -2.07 1.99
C ILE A 345 10.86 -1.15 2.54
N VAL A 346 11.95 -0.99 1.79
CA VAL A 346 12.94 0.07 2.00
C VAL A 346 12.97 1.00 0.79
N PHE A 347 13.21 2.28 1.03
CA PHE A 347 13.47 3.25 -0.03
C PHE A 347 14.97 3.46 -0.14
N VAL A 348 15.48 3.32 -1.36
CA VAL A 348 16.91 3.39 -1.66
C VAL A 348 17.19 4.61 -2.53
N LYS A 349 18.23 5.34 -2.17
CA LYS A 349 18.79 6.44 -2.96
C LYS A 349 20.28 6.23 -3.16
N ILE A 350 20.71 6.33 -4.41
CA ILE A 350 22.11 6.21 -4.83
C ILE A 350 22.48 7.52 -5.54
N PRO A 351 23.24 8.44 -4.89
CA PRO A 351 23.52 9.76 -5.43
C PRO A 351 24.33 9.76 -6.73
N ARG A 352 25.10 8.70 -6.99
CA ARG A 352 25.81 8.50 -8.27
C ARG A 352 24.83 8.44 -9.46
N ILE A 353 23.61 7.93 -9.25
CA ILE A 353 22.56 7.87 -10.27
C ILE A 353 21.67 9.11 -10.20
N SER A 354 21.18 9.43 -9.01
CA SER A 354 20.30 10.59 -8.80
C SER A 354 20.42 11.13 -7.39
N LYS A 355 20.63 12.45 -7.28
CA LYS A 355 20.71 13.15 -5.98
C LYS A 355 19.37 13.25 -5.25
N LEU A 356 18.24 13.13 -5.98
CA LEU A 356 16.91 13.42 -5.46
C LEU A 356 15.96 12.22 -5.45
N GLN A 357 16.19 11.21 -6.29
CA GLN A 357 15.23 10.10 -6.43
C GLN A 357 15.38 9.04 -5.35
N TRP A 358 14.24 8.64 -4.78
CA TRP A 358 14.11 7.53 -3.86
C TRP A 358 13.25 6.45 -4.50
N HIS A 359 13.75 5.23 -4.56
CA HIS A 359 13.07 4.10 -5.18
C HIS A 359 12.74 3.01 -4.14
N PRO A 360 11.49 2.52 -4.10
CA PRO A 360 11.07 1.51 -3.14
C PRO A 360 11.44 0.10 -3.62
N PHE A 361 11.94 -0.72 -2.70
CA PHE A 361 12.22 -2.14 -2.92
C PHE A 361 11.69 -2.97 -1.76
N SER A 362 11.04 -4.09 -2.08
CA SER A 362 10.64 -5.07 -1.07
C SER A 362 11.88 -5.76 -0.52
N ILE A 363 11.94 -5.90 0.80
CA ILE A 363 12.96 -6.70 1.45
C ILE A 363 12.66 -8.17 1.17
N THR A 364 13.66 -8.89 0.71
CA THR A 364 13.57 -10.33 0.38
C THR A 364 14.12 -11.22 1.49
N SER A 365 15.02 -10.68 2.31
CA SER A 365 15.56 -11.31 3.51
C SER A 365 14.54 -11.38 4.66
N SER A 366 14.74 -12.29 5.61
CA SER A 366 14.03 -12.33 6.89
C SER A 366 14.90 -11.74 8.02
N SER A 367 14.31 -10.91 8.89
CA SER A 367 15.01 -10.38 10.07
C SER A 367 15.28 -11.44 11.14
N ALA A 368 14.64 -12.60 11.05
CA ALA A 368 14.90 -13.75 11.91
C ALA A 368 16.01 -14.65 11.33
N ALA A 369 16.18 -14.65 10.01
CA ALA A 369 17.26 -15.37 9.32
C ALA A 369 18.59 -14.62 9.37
N ASP A 370 18.54 -13.30 9.17
CA ASP A 370 19.72 -12.45 9.04
C ASP A 370 19.62 -11.23 9.97
N GLU A 371 20.50 -11.19 10.97
CA GLU A 371 20.53 -10.13 11.97
C GLU A 371 21.27 -8.88 11.49
N GLU A 372 22.17 -9.00 10.52
CA GLU A 372 23.12 -7.92 10.15
C GLU A 372 22.89 -7.38 8.76
N MET A 373 22.15 -8.09 7.90
CA MET A 373 21.97 -7.71 6.50
C MET A 373 20.49 -7.54 6.09
N ILE A 374 20.30 -6.76 5.03
CA ILE A 374 19.06 -6.63 4.29
C ILE A 374 19.37 -6.92 2.83
N THR A 375 18.58 -7.82 2.24
CA THR A 375 18.69 -8.16 0.82
C THR A 375 17.48 -7.65 0.05
N ILE A 376 17.74 -6.95 -1.04
CA ILE A 376 16.70 -6.47 -1.97
C ILE A 376 16.96 -7.00 -3.38
N ILE A 377 15.90 -7.19 -4.15
CA ILE A 377 15.98 -7.56 -5.57
C ILE A 377 15.38 -6.43 -6.40
N ALA A 378 16.15 -5.92 -7.36
CA ALA A 378 15.74 -4.87 -8.29
C ALA A 378 15.75 -5.39 -9.73
N LYS A 379 14.61 -5.33 -10.42
CA LYS A 379 14.50 -5.67 -11.85
C LYS A 379 14.66 -4.42 -12.73
N CYS A 380 15.34 -4.56 -13.87
CA CYS A 380 15.61 -3.46 -14.79
C CYS A 380 14.38 -3.07 -15.61
N GLU A 381 13.49 -2.25 -15.04
CA GLU A 381 12.24 -1.82 -15.70
C GLU A 381 12.16 -0.32 -16.01
N GLY A 382 13.05 0.50 -15.45
CA GLY A 382 13.09 1.95 -15.68
C GLY A 382 14.52 2.49 -15.85
N LYS A 383 14.64 3.79 -16.16
CA LYS A 383 15.94 4.44 -16.36
C LYS A 383 16.86 4.26 -15.15
N TRP A 384 16.37 4.59 -13.95
CA TRP A 384 17.14 4.48 -12.71
C TRP A 384 17.65 3.05 -12.44
N THR A 385 16.82 2.03 -12.63
CA THR A 385 17.22 0.63 -12.44
C THR A 385 18.19 0.15 -13.52
N ASN A 386 18.09 0.66 -14.75
CA ASN A 386 19.05 0.35 -15.82
C ASN A 386 20.41 1.02 -15.55
N ASP A 387 20.41 2.25 -15.07
CA ASP A 387 21.63 2.96 -14.68
C ASP A 387 22.31 2.28 -13.49
N LEU A 388 21.53 1.76 -12.53
CA LEU A 388 22.05 0.95 -11.43
C LEU A 388 22.67 -0.36 -11.92
N TYR A 389 21.99 -1.07 -12.83
CA TYR A 389 22.50 -2.30 -13.42
C TYR A 389 23.83 -2.06 -14.15
N ARG A 390 23.91 -1.01 -14.96
CA ARG A 390 25.14 -0.65 -15.68
C ARG A 390 26.28 -0.34 -14.71
N MET A 391 26.02 0.46 -13.69
CA MET A 391 27.01 0.80 -12.66
C MET A 391 27.57 -0.45 -11.97
N ILE A 392 26.68 -1.36 -11.52
CA ILE A 392 27.12 -2.58 -10.84
C ILE A 392 27.86 -3.51 -11.80
N HIS A 393 27.40 -3.61 -13.04
CA HIS A 393 28.05 -4.44 -14.05
C HIS A 393 29.46 -3.95 -14.39
N GLU A 394 29.66 -2.63 -14.51
CA GLU A 394 30.97 -2.01 -14.73
C GLU A 394 31.92 -2.19 -13.54
N GLU A 395 31.42 -2.05 -12.31
CA GLU A 395 32.20 -2.26 -11.08
C GLU A 395 32.59 -3.74 -10.91
N LEU A 396 31.71 -4.69 -11.25
CA LEU A 396 32.03 -6.13 -11.22
C LEU A 396 33.03 -6.55 -12.31
N ALA A 397 33.08 -5.84 -13.43
CA ALA A 397 34.02 -6.09 -14.53
C ALA A 397 35.40 -5.44 -14.31
N SER A 398 35.49 -4.48 -13.40
CA SER A 398 36.74 -3.75 -13.11
C SER A 398 37.57 -4.52 -12.09
N ASP A 399 38.64 -5.18 -12.54
CA ASP A 399 39.60 -5.97 -11.73
C ASP A 399 40.48 -5.12 -10.76
N ALA A 400 40.17 -3.83 -10.62
CA ALA A 400 40.92 -2.92 -9.77
C ALA A 400 40.51 -3.11 -8.30
N GLY A 401 41.43 -3.62 -7.48
CA GLY A 401 41.29 -3.84 -6.03
C GLY A 401 41.00 -2.60 -5.16
N GLN A 402 40.41 -1.55 -5.71
CA GLN A 402 39.75 -0.46 -4.99
C GLN A 402 38.26 -0.49 -5.34
N THR A 403 37.52 -1.37 -4.68
CA THR A 403 36.05 -1.39 -4.71
C THR A 403 35.54 -0.07 -4.18
N ASN A 404 35.20 0.85 -5.08
CA ASN A 404 34.74 2.17 -4.73
C ASN A 404 33.25 2.08 -4.37
N CYS A 405 32.96 1.46 -3.23
CA CYS A 405 31.66 1.26 -2.59
C CYS A 405 30.69 2.43 -2.88
N PRO A 406 29.73 2.30 -3.81
CA PRO A 406 28.83 3.40 -4.12
C PRO A 406 28.00 3.73 -2.88
N PRO A 407 27.95 5.01 -2.45
CA PRO A 407 27.21 5.37 -1.24
C PRO A 407 25.71 5.17 -1.46
N VAL A 408 25.10 4.41 -0.55
CA VAL A 408 23.67 4.11 -0.53
C VAL A 408 23.03 4.73 0.71
N TYR A 409 21.91 5.41 0.50
CA TYR A 409 21.07 5.95 1.56
C TYR A 409 19.76 5.17 1.61
N ILE A 410 19.32 4.87 2.82
CA ILE A 410 18.19 3.97 3.06
C ILE A 410 17.19 4.64 3.99
N GLU A 411 15.93 4.61 3.58
CA GLU A 411 14.79 5.07 4.36
C GLU A 411 13.85 3.88 4.61
N GLY A 412 13.37 3.70 5.85
CA GLY A 412 12.58 2.54 6.27
C GLY A 412 13.35 1.64 7.25
N PRO A 413 12.93 0.37 7.42
CA PRO A 413 11.89 -0.35 6.69
C PRO A 413 10.46 0.10 7.06
N TYR A 414 9.57 0.05 6.07
CA TYR A 414 8.13 0.27 6.22
C TYR A 414 7.39 -1.03 5.95
N GLY A 415 6.66 -1.53 6.95
CA GLY A 415 5.96 -2.80 6.83
C GLY A 415 4.77 -2.90 7.77
N PRO A 416 4.03 -4.02 7.72
CA PRO A 416 2.89 -4.25 8.58
C PRO A 416 3.32 -4.31 10.06
N PRO A 417 2.48 -3.83 11.00
CA PRO A 417 2.81 -3.81 12.43
C PRO A 417 2.86 -5.21 13.07
N SER A 418 2.34 -6.24 12.40
CA SER A 418 2.37 -7.62 12.88
C SER A 418 2.15 -8.62 11.74
N ILE A 419 2.71 -9.82 11.89
CA ILE A 419 2.63 -10.92 10.92
C ILE A 419 1.32 -11.71 11.10
N ASN A 420 0.20 -11.17 10.61
CA ASN A 420 -1.12 -11.79 10.82
C ASN A 420 -1.36 -13.05 9.97
N PHE A 421 -0.62 -13.23 8.87
CA PHE A 421 -0.83 -14.36 7.96
C PHE A 421 -0.28 -15.70 8.48
N LEU A 422 0.60 -15.71 9.47
CA LEU A 422 1.09 -16.95 10.09
C LEU A 422 0.04 -17.66 10.97
N ARG A 423 -1.12 -17.04 11.18
CA ARG A 423 -2.19 -17.59 12.04
C ARG A 423 -3.09 -18.61 11.33
N TYR A 424 -3.03 -18.63 10.00
CA TYR A 424 -3.84 -19.49 9.15
C TYR A 424 -3.19 -20.87 9.06
N ASP A 425 -4.02 -21.90 8.90
CA ASP A 425 -3.54 -23.28 8.82
C ASP A 425 -2.96 -23.57 7.42
N SER A 426 -3.43 -22.87 6.39
CA SER A 426 -2.89 -22.95 5.02
C SER A 426 -2.70 -21.57 4.38
N ILE A 427 -1.58 -21.38 3.69
CA ILE A 427 -1.25 -20.14 2.95
C ILE A 427 -1.10 -20.44 1.46
N LEU A 428 -1.81 -19.67 0.63
CA LEU A 428 -1.64 -19.65 -0.82
C LEU A 428 -1.03 -18.29 -1.25
N LEU A 429 0.19 -18.33 -1.77
CA LEU A 429 0.95 -17.19 -2.28
C LEU A 429 0.88 -17.18 -3.81
N ILE A 430 0.35 -16.11 -4.43
CA ILE A 430 0.22 -16.00 -5.88
C ILE A 430 1.01 -14.78 -6.38
N ALA A 431 2.16 -15.05 -6.99
CA ALA A 431 3.10 -14.05 -7.47
C ALA A 431 3.05 -13.87 -8.99
N GLY A 432 3.21 -12.63 -9.45
CA GLY A 432 3.35 -12.28 -10.87
C GLY A 432 4.63 -11.48 -11.11
N GLY A 433 5.56 -12.03 -11.89
CA GLY A 433 6.86 -11.40 -12.20
C GLY A 433 7.63 -10.98 -10.94
N ILE A 434 8.13 -9.74 -10.89
CA ILE A 434 8.88 -9.22 -9.74
C ILE A 434 8.08 -9.18 -8.43
N GLY A 435 6.75 -9.32 -8.51
CA GLY A 435 5.86 -9.43 -7.35
C GLY A 435 6.11 -10.65 -6.44
N VAL A 436 7.00 -11.56 -6.82
CA VAL A 436 7.45 -12.68 -5.95
C VAL A 436 8.30 -12.22 -4.77
N THR A 437 9.01 -11.09 -4.90
CA THR A 437 9.96 -10.56 -3.89
C THR A 437 9.43 -10.47 -2.46
N PRO A 438 8.25 -9.90 -2.16
CA PRO A 438 7.69 -9.90 -0.81
C PRO A 438 7.43 -11.30 -0.25
N PHE A 439 7.09 -12.28 -1.09
CA PHE A 439 6.84 -13.64 -0.65
C PHE A 439 8.11 -14.42 -0.34
N LEU A 440 9.26 -14.04 -0.92
CA LEU A 440 10.55 -14.60 -0.54
C LEU A 440 10.81 -14.33 0.95
N SER A 441 10.54 -13.12 1.43
CA SER A 441 10.69 -12.80 2.87
C SER A 441 9.75 -13.61 3.77
N ILE A 442 8.52 -13.90 3.30
CA ILE A 442 7.56 -14.74 4.03
C ILE A 442 8.08 -16.17 4.15
N ILE A 443 8.53 -16.74 3.02
CA ILE A 443 9.01 -18.12 2.97
C ILE A 443 10.29 -18.28 3.82
N GLN A 444 11.21 -17.31 3.75
CA GLN A 444 12.40 -17.31 4.59
C GLN A 444 12.07 -17.18 6.08
N GLU A 445 11.13 -16.32 6.47
CA GLU A 445 10.69 -16.19 7.87
C GLU A 445 10.12 -17.51 8.40
N ILE A 446 9.28 -18.18 7.59
CA ILE A 446 8.71 -19.49 7.93
C ILE A 446 9.83 -20.53 8.08
N GLY A 447 10.78 -20.58 7.13
CA GLY A 447 11.90 -21.51 7.13
C GLY A 447 12.84 -21.34 8.33
N SER A 448 13.23 -20.10 8.66
CA SER A 448 14.12 -19.82 9.79
C SER A 448 13.45 -20.10 11.13
N SER A 449 12.18 -19.74 11.27
CA SER A 449 11.47 -19.89 12.54
C SER A 449 11.14 -21.35 12.89
N GLN A 450 11.12 -22.26 11.90
CA GLN A 450 11.03 -23.71 12.14
C GLN A 450 12.17 -24.21 13.04
N SER A 451 13.35 -23.58 12.96
CA SER A 451 14.53 -23.98 13.75
C SER A 451 14.46 -23.51 15.21
N SER A 452 13.52 -22.62 15.56
CA SER A 452 13.47 -21.95 16.87
C SER A 452 12.28 -22.36 17.76
N GLY A 453 11.42 -23.29 17.33
CA GLY A 453 10.41 -24.00 18.15
C GLY A 453 9.26 -23.19 18.79
N ASN A 454 9.24 -21.87 18.67
CA ASN A 454 8.41 -21.00 19.53
C ASN A 454 7.06 -20.54 18.94
N PHE A 455 6.68 -20.95 17.73
CA PHE A 455 5.41 -20.54 17.11
C PHE A 455 4.71 -21.68 16.35
N ARG A 456 3.38 -21.67 16.38
CA ARG A 456 2.54 -22.52 15.54
C ARG A 456 2.42 -21.89 14.16
N PHE A 457 2.94 -22.56 13.13
CA PHE A 457 3.01 -22.11 11.74
C PHE A 457 1.92 -22.77 10.88
N PRO A 458 1.66 -22.25 9.66
CA PRO A 458 0.78 -22.90 8.71
C PRO A 458 1.34 -24.27 8.33
N GLU A 459 0.50 -25.30 8.41
CA GLU A 459 0.85 -26.69 8.07
C GLU A 459 1.15 -26.84 6.57
N ARG A 460 0.57 -25.98 5.73
CA ARG A 460 0.75 -26.00 4.27
C ARG A 460 0.98 -24.61 3.69
N VAL A 461 2.01 -24.49 2.86
CA VAL A 461 2.31 -23.26 2.11
C VAL A 461 2.39 -23.62 0.63
N GLN A 462 1.65 -22.92 -0.23
CA GLN A 462 1.77 -23.10 -1.68
C GLN A 462 2.13 -21.78 -2.34
N LEU A 463 3.21 -21.78 -3.14
CA LEU A 463 3.59 -20.68 -3.99
C LEU A 463 3.21 -20.99 -5.45
N ILE A 464 2.33 -20.16 -6.02
CA ILE A 464 2.03 -20.11 -7.44
C ILE A 464 2.77 -18.92 -8.02
N TYR A 465 3.77 -19.18 -8.86
CA TYR A 465 4.56 -18.14 -9.47
C TYR A 465 4.31 -18.06 -10.98
N VAL A 466 3.72 -16.95 -11.41
CA VAL A 466 3.38 -16.66 -12.80
C VAL A 466 4.42 -15.71 -13.38
N MET A 467 5.07 -16.12 -14.47
CA MET A 467 6.10 -15.35 -15.16
C MET A 467 5.86 -15.33 -16.66
N LYS A 468 6.44 -14.34 -17.33
CA LYS A 468 6.38 -14.25 -18.79
C LYS A 468 7.40 -15.19 -19.43
N LYS A 469 8.64 -15.12 -18.96
CA LYS A 469 9.80 -15.83 -19.49
C LYS A 469 10.41 -16.74 -18.42
N SER A 470 10.97 -17.88 -18.82
CA SER A 470 11.59 -18.85 -17.90
C SER A 470 12.84 -18.31 -17.18
N GLN A 471 13.50 -17.30 -17.75
CA GLN A 471 14.62 -16.61 -17.11
C GLN A 471 14.27 -16.04 -15.73
N ASP A 472 13.00 -15.67 -15.48
CA ASP A 472 12.56 -15.12 -14.20
C ASP A 472 12.55 -16.15 -13.04
N ILE A 473 12.81 -17.45 -13.32
CA ILE A 473 12.96 -18.50 -12.30
C ILE A 473 14.15 -18.21 -11.38
N CYS A 474 15.21 -17.56 -11.87
CA CYS A 474 16.39 -17.22 -11.08
C CYS A 474 16.07 -16.37 -9.83
N LEU A 475 14.94 -15.65 -9.82
CA LEU A 475 14.49 -14.86 -8.67
C LEU A 475 14.14 -15.73 -7.45
N LEU A 476 13.92 -17.04 -7.63
CA LEU A 476 13.69 -17.99 -6.55
C LEU A 476 14.99 -18.51 -5.89
N ARG A 477 16.17 -18.08 -6.36
CA ARG A 477 17.47 -18.55 -5.85
C ARG A 477 17.59 -18.43 -4.34
N SER A 478 17.09 -17.35 -3.75
CA SER A 478 17.18 -17.07 -2.31
C SER A 478 16.39 -18.06 -1.43
N ILE A 479 15.42 -18.79 -1.99
CA ILE A 479 14.64 -19.82 -1.28
C ILE A 479 14.98 -21.26 -1.72
N SER A 480 15.97 -21.43 -2.61
CA SER A 480 16.37 -22.74 -3.15
C SER A 480 16.75 -23.76 -2.07
N HIS A 481 17.45 -23.32 -1.03
CA HIS A 481 17.84 -24.16 0.10
C HIS A 481 16.64 -24.65 0.93
N LEU A 482 15.57 -23.86 1.01
CA LEU A 482 14.33 -24.23 1.71
C LEU A 482 13.51 -25.22 0.91
N LEU A 483 13.53 -25.11 -0.42
CA LEU A 483 12.92 -26.11 -1.30
C LEU A 483 13.64 -27.48 -1.19
N TRP A 484 14.95 -27.48 -0.90
CA TRP A 484 15.73 -28.72 -0.77
C TRP A 484 15.51 -29.47 0.55
N LYS A 485 15.32 -28.75 1.66
CA LYS A 485 15.31 -29.34 3.02
C LYS A 485 14.01 -30.10 3.37
N GLN A 486 13.01 -30.12 2.48
CA GLN A 486 11.65 -30.56 2.80
C GLN A 486 11.34 -32.05 2.65
N THR A 487 12.28 -32.89 2.24
CA THR A 487 12.05 -34.34 2.01
C THR A 487 11.78 -35.18 3.27
N GLY A 488 11.34 -34.63 4.40
CA GLY A 488 11.12 -35.44 5.61
C GLY A 488 10.39 -34.87 6.83
N GLU A 489 9.92 -33.61 6.86
CA GLU A 489 9.22 -33.08 8.05
C GLU A 489 7.91 -32.32 7.77
N LYS A 490 7.07 -32.25 8.81
CA LYS A 490 5.62 -31.99 8.91
C LYS A 490 5.01 -30.74 8.20
N HIS A 491 5.74 -29.97 7.40
CA HIS A 491 5.22 -28.73 6.78
C HIS A 491 5.69 -28.60 5.32
N HIS A 492 4.75 -28.66 4.37
CA HIS A 492 5.01 -28.84 2.93
C HIS A 492 4.87 -27.51 2.17
N LEU A 493 5.95 -27.04 1.53
CA LEU A 493 5.99 -25.90 0.61
C LEU A 493 5.79 -26.42 -0.82
N LYS A 494 4.58 -26.30 -1.36
CA LYS A 494 4.29 -26.68 -2.75
C LYS A 494 4.63 -25.53 -3.71
N LEU A 495 5.35 -25.80 -4.79
CA LEU A 495 5.73 -24.77 -5.79
C LEU A 495 5.10 -25.10 -7.14
N LYS A 496 4.30 -24.18 -7.68
CA LYS A 496 3.78 -24.25 -9.05
C LYS A 496 4.24 -23.05 -9.85
N VAL A 497 4.98 -23.27 -10.93
CA VAL A 497 5.49 -22.23 -11.82
C VAL A 497 4.71 -22.24 -13.13
N TYR A 498 4.26 -21.07 -13.59
CA TYR A 498 3.56 -20.89 -14.86
C TYR A 498 4.34 -19.91 -15.75
N VAL A 499 4.89 -20.39 -16.86
CA VAL A 499 5.57 -19.60 -17.89
C VAL A 499 4.58 -19.33 -19.03
N THR A 500 4.26 -18.05 -19.24
CA THR A 500 3.09 -17.65 -20.03
C THR A 500 3.39 -17.19 -21.47
N GLN A 501 4.65 -16.93 -21.83
CA GLN A 501 5.04 -16.50 -23.19
C GLN A 501 6.01 -17.45 -23.89
N GLU A 502 6.39 -18.55 -23.24
CA GLU A 502 7.29 -19.55 -23.81
C GLU A 502 6.60 -20.90 -23.85
N GLU A 503 6.77 -21.60 -24.96
CA GLU A 503 6.44 -23.01 -25.08
C GLU A 503 7.64 -23.86 -24.67
N GLN A 504 7.37 -25.10 -24.27
CA GLN A 504 8.41 -26.02 -23.84
C GLN A 504 9.25 -26.46 -25.06
N SER A 505 10.50 -25.99 -25.13
CA SER A 505 11.49 -26.44 -26.14
C SER A 505 12.77 -26.97 -25.48
N ASP A 506 13.55 -27.77 -26.21
CA ASP A 506 14.84 -28.28 -25.74
C ASP A 506 15.87 -27.16 -25.49
N ALA A 507 15.80 -26.07 -26.26
CA ALA A 507 16.65 -24.89 -26.06
C ALA A 507 16.26 -24.13 -24.78
N THR A 508 14.96 -23.94 -24.53
CA THR A 508 14.44 -23.34 -23.29
C THR A 508 14.88 -24.18 -22.08
N SER A 509 14.86 -25.51 -22.20
CA SER A 509 15.31 -26.43 -21.15
C SER A 509 16.81 -26.28 -20.86
N ARG A 510 17.65 -26.04 -21.88
CA ARG A 510 19.10 -25.81 -21.74
C ARG A 510 19.44 -24.45 -21.11
N THR A 511 18.72 -23.38 -21.45
CA THR A 511 18.93 -22.05 -20.84
C THR A 511 18.53 -22.02 -19.36
N ILE A 512 17.43 -22.69 -18.99
CA ILE A 512 17.05 -22.87 -17.58
C ILE A 512 18.10 -23.70 -16.82
N PHE A 513 18.77 -24.64 -17.51
CA PHE A 513 19.84 -25.48 -16.94
C PHE A 513 21.10 -24.68 -16.55
N GLN A 514 21.40 -23.58 -17.24
CA GLN A 514 22.59 -22.74 -16.98
C GLN A 514 22.35 -21.72 -15.86
N ASP A 515 21.22 -21.02 -15.84
CA ASP A 515 20.95 -19.93 -14.87
C ASP A 515 20.23 -20.37 -13.60
N GLY A 516 19.57 -21.53 -13.64
CA GLY A 516 18.78 -22.11 -12.55
C GLY A 516 19.32 -23.46 -12.08
N SER A 517 20.60 -23.76 -12.34
CA SER A 517 21.15 -25.13 -12.27
C SER A 517 20.81 -25.87 -10.97
N ALA A 518 20.82 -25.19 -9.82
CA ALA A 518 20.39 -25.78 -8.56
C ALA A 518 18.88 -26.08 -8.56
N ILE A 519 18.00 -25.08 -8.73
CA ILE A 519 16.53 -25.26 -8.62
C ILE A 519 15.99 -26.24 -9.68
N LEU A 520 16.52 -26.21 -10.91
CA LEU A 520 16.07 -27.14 -11.94
C LEU A 520 16.69 -28.54 -11.79
N ALA A 521 17.96 -28.67 -11.38
CA ALA A 521 18.51 -29.99 -11.04
C ALA A 521 17.73 -30.62 -9.87
N ILE A 522 17.26 -29.81 -8.92
CA ILE A 522 16.35 -30.23 -7.85
C ILE A 522 15.05 -30.76 -8.45
N LEU A 523 14.32 -29.94 -9.23
CA LEU A 523 13.03 -30.33 -9.81
C LEU A 523 13.13 -31.52 -10.79
N LEU A 524 14.23 -31.64 -11.54
CA LEU A 524 14.45 -32.74 -12.49
C LEU A 524 15.00 -34.02 -11.85
N ARG A 525 15.86 -33.94 -10.81
CA ARG A 525 16.28 -35.11 -10.02
C ARG A 525 15.08 -35.79 -9.39
N TRP A 526 14.12 -35.00 -8.92
CA TRP A 526 12.88 -35.47 -8.33
C TRP A 526 11.91 -36.06 -9.38
N ARG A 527 11.80 -35.42 -10.55
CA ARG A 527 11.03 -35.97 -11.68
C ARG A 527 11.62 -37.28 -12.21
N ARG A 528 12.94 -37.46 -12.11
CA ARG A 528 13.66 -38.70 -12.48
C ARG A 528 13.42 -39.82 -11.46
N LEU A 529 13.47 -39.52 -10.15
CA LEU A 529 13.09 -40.45 -9.07
C LEU A 529 11.64 -40.94 -9.21
N LYS A 530 10.73 -40.09 -9.69
CA LYS A 530 9.32 -40.47 -9.94
C LYS A 530 9.13 -41.42 -11.13
N LYS A 531 10.05 -41.41 -12.12
CA LYS A 531 10.01 -42.34 -13.28
C LYS A 531 10.59 -43.72 -12.97
N GLU A 532 11.41 -43.85 -11.93
CA GLU A 532 12.03 -45.11 -11.52
C GLU A 532 11.14 -45.95 -10.58
N ILE A 533 9.99 -45.41 -10.14
CA ILE A 533 8.98 -46.15 -9.38
C ILE A 533 8.04 -46.85 -10.38
N PRO A 534 7.97 -48.20 -10.41
CA PRO A 534 7.12 -48.92 -11.35
C PRO A 534 5.62 -48.66 -11.08
N PRO A 535 4.76 -48.58 -12.11
CA PRO A 535 3.33 -48.42 -11.92
C PRO A 535 2.75 -49.64 -11.21
N SER A 536 1.91 -49.42 -10.21
CA SER A 536 1.20 -50.49 -9.50
C SER A 536 0.22 -51.21 -10.43
N PRO A 537 0.04 -52.54 -10.30
CA PRO A 537 -0.82 -53.30 -11.19
C PRO A 537 -2.30 -52.95 -11.00
N PRO A 538 -3.15 -53.13 -12.04
CA PRO A 538 -4.55 -52.73 -11.99
C PRO A 538 -5.36 -53.61 -11.01
N LYS A 539 -6.15 -52.97 -10.15
CA LYS A 539 -7.06 -53.65 -9.21
C LYS A 539 -8.16 -54.39 -9.97
N LYS A 540 -8.17 -55.72 -9.90
CA LYS A 540 -9.32 -56.56 -10.30
C LYS A 540 -10.45 -56.44 -9.28
N ALA A 541 -11.68 -56.36 -9.78
CA ALA A 541 -12.90 -56.43 -8.99
C ALA A 541 -13.10 -57.84 -8.39
N GLY A 542 -13.45 -57.92 -7.11
CA GLY A 542 -13.72 -59.17 -6.40
C GLY A 542 -14.20 -58.89 -4.96
N ASN A 543 -15.16 -59.68 -4.50
CA ASN A 543 -16.14 -59.37 -3.46
C ASN A 543 -15.77 -59.98 -2.08
N ARG A 544 -16.26 -59.32 -1.00
CA ARG A 544 -16.49 -59.79 0.41
C ARG A 544 -15.33 -60.06 1.39
N ASN A 545 -15.40 -59.29 2.49
CA ASN A 545 -15.27 -59.57 3.93
C ASN A 545 -14.11 -60.42 4.47
N LEU A 546 -13.27 -59.85 5.34
CA LEU A 546 -13.10 -60.21 6.76
C LEU A 546 -12.05 -59.28 7.44
N TYR A 547 -12.18 -59.12 8.75
CA TYR A 547 -11.37 -58.28 9.63
C TYR A 547 -9.88 -58.64 9.57
N GLU A 548 -9.00 -57.67 9.31
CA GLU A 548 -7.65 -57.65 9.89
C GLU A 548 -7.06 -56.23 9.88
N THR A 549 -6.61 -55.79 11.04
CA THR A 549 -5.90 -54.55 11.31
C THR A 549 -4.42 -54.67 10.91
N ASP A 550 -3.94 -53.83 10.00
CA ASP A 550 -2.51 -53.46 9.91
C ASP A 550 -2.35 -51.98 9.50
N PRO A 551 -1.69 -51.14 10.32
CA PRO A 551 -1.45 -49.74 10.02
C PRO A 551 -0.15 -49.58 9.24
N ARG A 552 -0.18 -49.64 7.90
CA ARG A 552 0.91 -49.13 7.05
C ARG A 552 0.44 -48.95 5.60
N GLY A 553 -0.15 -47.78 5.34
CA GLY A 553 -0.61 -47.37 4.02
C GLY A 553 -0.05 -46.00 3.63
N THR A 554 1.25 -45.79 3.79
CA THR A 554 1.98 -44.66 3.19
C THR A 554 2.54 -45.10 1.84
N GLY A 555 1.87 -44.76 0.75
CA GLY A 555 2.41 -45.10 -0.58
C GLY A 555 1.44 -44.80 -1.71
N ALA A 556 1.48 -43.55 -2.20
CA ALA A 556 1.39 -43.17 -3.62
C ALA A 556 0.99 -41.69 -3.83
N ASP A 557 0.32 -41.05 -2.88
CA ASP A 557 -0.27 -39.70 -3.09
C ASP A 557 0.65 -38.52 -2.69
N ASP A 558 1.75 -38.78 -1.99
CA ASP A 558 2.65 -37.74 -1.44
C ASP A 558 3.78 -37.27 -2.40
N LEU A 559 3.75 -37.65 -3.69
CA LEU A 559 4.86 -37.41 -4.64
C LEU A 559 4.56 -36.38 -5.76
N GLU A 560 3.65 -35.43 -5.54
CA GLU A 560 3.39 -34.27 -6.44
C GLU A 560 3.89 -32.94 -5.86
N GLU A 561 5.17 -32.86 -5.49
CA GLU A 561 5.66 -31.73 -4.67
C GLU A 561 5.84 -30.40 -5.42
N HIS A 562 6.28 -30.41 -6.68
CA HIS A 562 6.52 -29.19 -7.44
C HIS A 562 6.26 -29.36 -8.95
N GLU A 563 5.68 -28.34 -9.59
CA GLU A 563 5.21 -28.40 -10.98
C GLU A 563 5.63 -27.16 -11.79
N ILE A 564 6.00 -27.33 -13.06
CA ILE A 564 6.24 -26.23 -14.02
C ILE A 564 5.33 -26.42 -15.24
N TYR A 565 4.63 -25.35 -15.61
CA TYR A 565 3.72 -25.26 -16.75
C TYR A 565 4.24 -24.24 -17.77
N PHE A 566 4.23 -24.60 -19.05
CA PHE A 566 4.59 -23.72 -20.17
C PHE A 566 3.37 -23.44 -21.06
N GLY A 567 3.38 -22.32 -21.77
CA GLY A 567 2.35 -21.94 -22.75
C GLY A 567 0.96 -21.61 -22.18
N GLY A 568 0.78 -21.62 -20.86
CA GLY A 568 -0.55 -21.53 -20.22
C GLY A 568 -0.61 -20.55 -19.06
N ARG A 569 -1.75 -19.87 -18.91
CA ARG A 569 -2.07 -19.07 -17.71
C ARG A 569 -2.77 -19.96 -16.66
N PRO A 570 -2.53 -19.74 -15.36
CA PRO A 570 -3.23 -20.51 -14.33
C PRO A 570 -4.73 -20.22 -14.34
N ASN A 571 -5.54 -21.28 -14.29
CA ASN A 571 -6.96 -21.16 -14.01
C ASN A 571 -7.18 -21.07 -12.49
N PHE A 572 -7.23 -19.86 -11.96
CA PHE A 572 -7.38 -19.65 -10.52
C PHE A 572 -8.69 -20.21 -9.95
N ARG A 573 -9.76 -20.29 -10.74
CA ARG A 573 -11.03 -20.88 -10.30
C ARG A 573 -10.86 -22.36 -10.00
N ASP A 574 -10.24 -23.09 -10.91
CA ASP A 574 -9.98 -24.52 -10.73
C ASP A 574 -9.01 -24.76 -9.58
N ILE A 575 -7.92 -24.00 -9.53
CA ILE A 575 -6.89 -24.13 -8.49
C ILE A 575 -7.51 -23.90 -7.10
N LEU A 576 -8.24 -22.80 -6.91
CA LEU A 576 -8.86 -22.47 -5.63
C LEU A 576 -9.99 -23.44 -5.27
N SER A 577 -10.67 -24.05 -6.25
CA SER A 577 -11.72 -25.04 -5.98
C SER A 577 -11.17 -26.37 -5.44
N LYS A 578 -9.96 -26.75 -5.88
CA LYS A 578 -9.29 -28.01 -5.50
C LYS A 578 -8.49 -27.88 -4.20
N PHE A 579 -7.92 -26.70 -3.95
CA PHE A 579 -7.07 -26.42 -2.78
C PHE A 579 -7.70 -26.83 -1.43
N PRO A 580 -8.99 -26.58 -1.15
CA PRO A 580 -9.72 -27.07 0.03
C PRO A 580 -9.66 -28.56 0.30
N GLY A 581 -9.82 -29.36 -0.77
CA GLY A 581 -9.81 -30.82 -0.71
C GLY A 581 -8.40 -31.34 -0.46
N GLU A 582 -7.40 -30.69 -1.09
CA GLU A 582 -5.99 -30.94 -0.85
C GLU A 582 -5.56 -30.53 0.58
N SER A 583 -6.17 -29.49 1.16
CA SER A 583 -5.78 -28.89 2.45
C SER A 583 -6.55 -29.40 3.68
N GLY A 584 -7.49 -30.34 3.50
CA GLY A 584 -8.26 -30.93 4.61
C GLY A 584 -9.32 -30.01 5.24
N GLY A 585 -9.89 -29.06 4.48
CA GLY A 585 -11.02 -28.23 4.93
C GLY A 585 -10.66 -27.06 5.88
N SER A 586 -9.40 -26.62 5.87
CA SER A 586 -8.81 -25.64 6.79
C SER A 586 -9.00 -24.15 6.38
N ASP A 587 -8.76 -23.21 7.31
CA ASP A 587 -8.83 -21.76 7.03
C ASP A 587 -7.67 -21.32 6.10
N VAL A 588 -7.99 -20.87 4.88
CA VAL A 588 -6.99 -20.52 3.85
C VAL A 588 -6.86 -19.00 3.69
N VAL A 589 -5.62 -18.50 3.74
CA VAL A 589 -5.31 -17.13 3.31
C VAL A 589 -4.71 -17.13 1.91
N VAL A 590 -5.22 -16.25 1.04
CA VAL A 590 -4.75 -16.05 -0.33
C VAL A 590 -4.07 -14.70 -0.40
N LEU A 591 -2.75 -14.68 -0.56
CA LEU A 591 -1.95 -13.47 -0.75
C LEU A 591 -1.58 -13.34 -2.22
N VAL A 592 -1.88 -12.19 -2.84
CA VAL A 592 -1.61 -11.95 -4.25
C VAL A 592 -0.74 -10.72 -4.46
N CYS A 593 0.33 -10.86 -5.25
CA CYS A 593 1.21 -9.77 -5.62
C CYS A 593 1.59 -9.86 -7.10
N GLY A 594 1.27 -8.85 -7.89
CA GLY A 594 1.54 -8.82 -9.34
C GLY A 594 0.66 -7.82 -10.10
N PRO A 595 0.43 -8.03 -11.40
CA PRO A 595 -0.41 -7.14 -12.22
C PRO A 595 -1.85 -7.03 -11.71
N GLU A 596 -2.49 -5.87 -11.86
CA GLU A 596 -3.87 -5.64 -11.43
C GLU A 596 -4.86 -6.64 -12.04
N SER A 597 -4.72 -6.96 -13.32
CA SER A 597 -5.58 -7.96 -13.97
C SER A 597 -5.49 -9.35 -13.33
N MET A 598 -4.31 -9.72 -12.80
CA MET A 598 -4.12 -10.98 -12.09
C MET A 598 -4.76 -10.93 -10.71
N LYS A 599 -4.59 -9.82 -9.97
CA LYS A 599 -5.22 -9.60 -8.67
C LYS A 599 -6.73 -9.64 -8.76
N GLU A 600 -7.30 -8.97 -9.77
CA GLU A 600 -8.75 -8.98 -10.05
C GLU A 600 -9.26 -10.38 -10.36
N SER A 601 -8.52 -11.16 -11.17
CA SER A 601 -8.87 -12.54 -11.52
C SER A 601 -8.90 -13.45 -10.29
N VAL A 602 -7.87 -13.38 -9.43
CA VAL A 602 -7.84 -14.15 -8.17
C VAL A 602 -8.94 -13.69 -7.23
N ALA A 603 -9.15 -12.38 -7.05
CA ALA A 603 -10.20 -11.85 -6.18
C ALA A 603 -11.60 -12.32 -6.62
N ARG A 604 -11.86 -12.34 -7.93
CA ARG A 604 -13.10 -12.84 -8.52
C ARG A 604 -13.28 -14.33 -8.24
N ALA A 605 -12.23 -15.14 -8.47
CA ALA A 605 -12.27 -16.58 -8.20
C ALA A 605 -12.50 -16.89 -6.71
N CYS A 606 -11.83 -16.17 -5.80
CA CYS A 606 -12.07 -16.28 -4.36
C CYS A 606 -13.53 -15.98 -3.98
N ARG A 607 -14.16 -14.98 -4.62
CA ARG A 607 -15.56 -14.61 -4.37
C ARG A 607 -16.54 -15.64 -4.92
N GLU A 608 -16.33 -16.15 -6.13
CA GLU A 608 -17.20 -17.16 -6.74
C GLU A 608 -17.24 -18.46 -5.92
N ILE A 609 -16.13 -18.83 -5.29
CA ILE A 609 -16.02 -20.01 -4.43
C ILE A 609 -16.62 -19.75 -3.02
N HIS A 610 -16.97 -18.49 -2.71
CA HIS A 610 -17.62 -18.06 -1.47
C HIS A 610 -19.13 -17.79 -1.70
N PRO A 611 -19.99 -18.78 -1.98
CA PRO A 611 -21.42 -18.52 -2.08
C PRO A 611 -22.02 -18.22 -0.70
N ALA A 612 -22.98 -17.30 -0.68
CA ALA A 612 -23.74 -16.85 0.47
C ALA A 612 -24.70 -17.92 1.03
N SER A 613 -24.19 -19.07 1.47
CA SER A 613 -25.03 -20.11 2.08
C SER A 613 -24.41 -20.68 3.36
N SER A 614 -25.28 -20.84 4.35
CA SER A 614 -25.11 -21.20 5.77
C SER A 614 -24.46 -22.56 6.10
N ALA A 615 -23.74 -23.20 5.17
CA ALA A 615 -23.12 -24.50 5.44
C ALA A 615 -21.81 -24.34 6.23
N ARG A 616 -21.82 -24.77 7.50
CA ARG A 616 -20.70 -24.69 8.48
C ARG A 616 -19.41 -25.44 8.10
N THR A 617 -19.34 -26.11 6.95
CA THR A 617 -18.31 -27.12 6.65
C THR A 617 -17.40 -26.83 5.45
N ARG A 618 -17.47 -25.65 4.81
CA ARG A 618 -16.57 -25.28 3.69
C ARG A 618 -15.48 -24.29 4.12
N PRO A 619 -14.22 -24.43 3.62
CA PRO A 619 -13.13 -23.57 4.02
C PRO A 619 -13.33 -22.14 3.52
N LYS A 620 -13.00 -21.18 4.40
CA LYS A 620 -13.18 -19.75 4.13
C LYS A 620 -11.88 -19.17 3.59
N PHE A 621 -11.89 -18.77 2.33
CA PHE A 621 -10.80 -17.99 1.74
C PHE A 621 -10.81 -16.56 2.27
N THR A 622 -9.67 -16.09 2.78
CA THR A 622 -9.43 -14.67 3.06
C THR A 622 -8.42 -14.12 2.06
N PHE A 623 -8.86 -13.19 1.22
CA PHE A 623 -8.03 -12.59 0.17
C PHE A 623 -7.33 -11.32 0.68
N HIS A 624 -6.03 -11.22 0.40
CA HIS A 624 -5.27 -9.97 0.55
C HIS A 624 -4.45 -9.71 -0.71
N SER A 625 -4.59 -8.50 -1.24
CA SER A 625 -3.71 -8.00 -2.30
C SER A 625 -2.57 -7.22 -1.68
N LEU A 626 -1.34 -7.54 -2.07
CA LEU A 626 -0.18 -6.72 -1.79
C LEU A 626 0.11 -5.83 -3.00
N ASN A 627 0.15 -4.52 -2.77
CA ASN A 627 0.47 -3.53 -3.79
C ASN A 627 1.85 -2.96 -3.49
N PHE A 628 2.82 -3.15 -4.37
CA PHE A 628 4.15 -2.53 -4.25
C PHE A 628 4.44 -1.56 -5.41
N ALA A 629 3.43 -1.28 -6.25
CA ALA A 629 3.51 -0.27 -7.31
C ALA A 629 3.27 1.12 -6.70
N LEU A 630 4.35 1.78 -6.30
CA LEU A 630 4.34 3.17 -5.82
C LEU A 630 4.32 4.17 -6.97
#